data_AF-A0AAU1MEV9-F1
#
_entry.id   AF-A0AAU1MEV9-F1
#
_cell.length_a   1.000
_cell.length_b   1.000
_cell.length_c   1.000
_cell.angle_alpha   90.00
_cell.angle_beta   90.00
_cell.angle_gamma   90.00
#
_symmetry.space_group_name_H-M   'P 1'
#
loop_
_entity.id
_entity.type
_entity.pdbx_description
1 polymer ?
#
loop_
_entity_poly.entity_id
_entity_poly.type
_entity_poly.pdbx_seq_one_letter_code
_entity_poly.pdbx_strand_id
1 'polypeptide(L)' 'MPARITEAADRPLGVTVRPAEAAHCGQHMTSPSPSSSSFPDCPSCGSLHVAQMLGDNGGISYVCTACGHSWS' A
#
# COMPACT_ATOMS: atom_id res chain seq x y z
N MET A 1 -7.64 -6.33 57.65
CA MET A 1 -7.84 -5.90 56.25
C MET A 1 -6.47 -5.72 55.60
N PRO A 2 -6.25 -6.31 54.42
CA PRO A 2 -6.00 -5.48 53.24
C PRO A 2 -6.88 -5.86 52.04
N ALA A 3 -6.90 -4.93 51.08
CA ALA A 3 -7.97 -4.64 50.15
C ALA A 3 -8.18 -5.66 49.02
N ARG A 4 -9.46 -5.84 48.64
CA ARG A 4 -9.85 -6.39 47.35
C ARG A 4 -9.49 -5.39 46.25
N ILE A 5 -8.90 -5.86 45.16
CA ILE A 5 -8.91 -5.15 43.88
C ILE A 5 -9.71 -6.01 42.89
N THR A 6 -10.91 -5.52 42.56
CA THR A 6 -11.69 -5.97 41.41
C THR A 6 -11.14 -5.18 40.23
N GLU A 7 -10.48 -5.85 39.30
CA GLU A 7 -10.04 -5.26 38.04
C GLU A 7 -11.14 -5.54 37.01
N ALA A 8 -12.10 -4.62 36.94
CA ALA A 8 -13.13 -4.58 35.92
C ALA A 8 -13.12 -3.18 35.26
N ALA A 9 -12.22 -3.00 34.30
CA ALA A 9 -12.22 -1.99 33.23
C ALA A 9 -10.97 -2.31 32.40
N ASP A 10 -11.06 -2.79 31.18
CA ASP A 10 -11.27 -1.92 30.03
C ASP A 10 -11.75 -2.76 28.85
N ARG A 11 -12.98 -2.50 28.40
CA ARG A 11 -13.44 -2.91 27.08
C ARG A 11 -12.87 -1.90 26.09
N PRO A 12 -11.97 -2.26 25.17
CA PRO A 12 -11.86 -1.49 23.95
C PRO A 12 -13.15 -1.74 23.15
N LEU A 13 -14.09 -0.81 23.32
CA LEU A 13 -15.09 -0.49 22.31
C LEU A 13 -14.37 -0.23 20.98
N GLY A 14 -14.61 -1.09 20.00
CA GLY A 14 -14.56 -0.76 18.58
C GLY A 14 -13.31 -0.04 18.08
N VAL A 15 -12.24 -0.78 17.83
CA VAL A 15 -11.37 -0.44 16.70
C VAL A 15 -11.71 -1.39 15.56
N THR A 16 -12.70 -0.98 14.76
CA THR A 16 -12.79 -1.49 13.40
C THR A 16 -11.50 -1.05 12.72
N VAL A 17 -10.57 -1.98 12.51
CA VAL A 17 -9.50 -1.74 11.54
C VAL A 17 -10.23 -1.57 10.22
N ARG A 18 -10.39 -0.30 9.81
CA ARG A 18 -10.80 0.01 8.44
C ARG A 18 -9.78 -0.70 7.56
N PRO A 19 -10.21 -1.57 6.61
CA PRO A 19 -9.29 -1.93 5.55
C PRO A 19 -8.80 -0.62 4.96
N ALA A 20 -7.48 -0.47 4.84
CA ALA A 20 -6.90 0.64 4.09
C ALA A 20 -7.63 0.65 2.75
N GLU A 21 -8.45 1.69 2.55
CA GLU A 21 -9.13 1.95 1.30
C GLU A 21 -8.13 1.75 0.17
N ALA A 22 -8.26 0.60 -0.50
CA ALA A 22 -7.51 0.27 -1.69
C ALA A 22 -7.84 1.38 -2.69
N ALA A 23 -6.88 2.28 -2.87
CA ALA A 23 -6.82 3.36 -3.85
C ALA A 23 -7.96 3.33 -4.89
N HIS A 24 -9.10 3.91 -4.53
CA HIS A 24 -10.06 4.39 -5.53
C HIS A 24 -9.56 5.74 -6.02
N CYS A 25 -8.50 5.72 -6.84
CA CYS A 25 -8.17 6.84 -7.71
C CYS A 25 -7.61 6.30 -9.02
N GLY A 26 -8.37 6.49 -10.10
CA GLY A 26 -7.80 6.44 -11.45
C GLY A 26 -8.17 5.25 -12.30
N GLN A 27 -9.47 4.96 -12.44
CA GLN A 27 -9.98 4.57 -13.76
C GLN A 27 -9.83 5.78 -14.68
N HIS A 28 -8.64 6.06 -15.19
CA HIS A 28 -8.44 7.06 -16.23
C HIS A 28 -7.47 6.51 -17.27
N MET A 29 -8.08 6.14 -18.40
CA MET A 29 -7.51 5.96 -19.72
C MET A 29 -6.17 6.70 -19.89
N THR A 30 -5.05 5.97 -19.87
CA THR A 30 -3.91 6.34 -20.69
C THR A 30 -3.47 5.07 -21.41
N SER A 31 -3.57 5.09 -22.73
CA SER A 31 -3.05 4.03 -23.59
C SER A 31 -1.56 3.87 -23.32
N PRO A 32 -1.06 2.69 -22.95
CA PRO A 32 0.36 2.45 -22.98
C PRO A 32 0.75 2.25 -24.45
N SER A 33 1.35 3.26 -25.06
CA SER A 33 2.22 3.05 -26.21
C SER A 33 3.31 2.05 -25.77
N PRO A 34 3.45 0.87 -26.40
CA PRO A 34 4.43 -0.12 -25.99
C PRO A 34 5.82 0.35 -26.42
N SER A 35 6.41 1.24 -25.63
CA SER A 35 7.84 1.52 -25.69
C SER A 35 8.51 0.28 -25.13
N SER A 36 9.02 -0.58 -26.00
CA SER A 36 9.70 -1.84 -25.70
C SER A 36 10.98 -1.62 -24.88
N SER A 37 10.82 -1.19 -23.64
CA SER A 37 11.84 -1.18 -22.61
C SER A 37 11.35 -2.16 -21.56
N SER A 38 12.14 -3.17 -21.25
CA SER A 38 11.81 -4.22 -20.27
C SER A 38 11.74 -3.71 -18.82
N PHE A 39 11.56 -2.40 -18.63
CA PHE A 39 11.49 -1.71 -17.36
C PHE A 39 10.04 -1.26 -17.13
N PRO A 40 9.44 -1.58 -15.96
CA PRO A 40 8.07 -1.21 -15.69
C PRO A 40 7.98 0.31 -15.51
N ASP A 41 7.35 1.00 -16.44
CA ASP A 41 6.98 2.41 -16.29
C ASP A 41 5.90 2.53 -15.22
N CYS A 42 5.83 3.67 -14.52
CA CYS A 42 4.75 3.90 -13.56
C CYS A 42 3.41 4.05 -14.30
N PRO A 43 2.39 3.20 -14.06
CA PRO A 43 1.10 3.27 -14.75
C PRO A 43 0.28 4.51 -14.37
N SER A 44 0.63 5.19 -13.28
CA SER A 44 -0.11 6.36 -12.79
C SER A 44 0.36 7.69 -13.41
N CYS A 45 1.65 7.83 -13.73
CA CYS A 45 2.21 9.09 -14.21
C CYS A 45 3.14 8.96 -15.43
N GLY A 46 3.43 7.72 -15.86
CA GLY A 46 4.33 7.44 -16.99
C GLY A 46 5.82 7.69 -16.69
N SER A 47 6.21 7.88 -15.42
CA SER A 47 7.61 8.08 -15.07
C SER A 47 8.40 6.76 -15.03
N LEU A 48 9.66 6.82 -15.44
CA LEU A 48 10.62 5.70 -15.36
C LEU A 48 11.28 5.59 -13.98
N HIS A 49 11.02 6.54 -13.08
CA HIS A 49 11.58 6.54 -11.72
C HIS A 49 10.83 5.53 -10.84
N VAL A 50 11.24 4.28 -10.93
CA VAL A 50 10.64 3.16 -10.20
C VAL A 50 11.71 2.44 -9.40
N ALA A 51 11.43 2.26 -8.10
CA ALA A 51 12.23 1.44 -7.21
C ALA A 51 11.57 0.07 -7.06
N GLN A 52 12.38 -0.98 -7.18
CA GLN A 52 11.96 -2.35 -6.95
C GLN A 52 12.26 -2.73 -5.50
N MET A 53 11.25 -3.19 -4.79
CA MET A 53 11.32 -3.75 -3.45
C MET A 53 11.19 -5.27 -3.56
N LEU A 54 12.16 -6.01 -3.04
CA LEU A 54 12.07 -7.47 -2.95
C LEU A 54 11.44 -7.82 -1.59
N GLY A 55 10.27 -8.46 -1.63
CA GLY A 55 9.61 -8.96 -0.43
C GLY A 55 10.26 -10.23 0.10
N ASP A 56 10.02 -10.52 1.36
CA ASP A 56 10.65 -11.61 2.12
C ASP A 56 10.32 -13.02 1.57
N ASN A 57 9.27 -13.11 0.74
CA ASN A 57 8.80 -14.34 0.10
C ASN A 57 9.26 -14.48 -1.37
N GLY A 58 10.17 -13.62 -1.84
CA GLY A 58 10.58 -13.57 -3.25
C GLY A 58 9.56 -12.89 -4.18
N GLY A 59 8.54 -12.24 -3.61
CA GLY A 59 7.65 -11.35 -4.35
C GLY A 59 8.36 -10.05 -4.70
N ILE A 60 8.04 -9.50 -5.86
CA ILE A 60 8.56 -8.20 -6.29
C ILE A 60 7.44 -7.17 -6.14
N SER A 61 7.73 -6.04 -5.52
CA SER A 61 6.87 -4.88 -5.50
C SER A 61 7.60 -3.71 -6.12
N TYR A 62 6.87 -2.86 -6.82
CA TYR A 62 7.40 -1.69 -7.49
C TYR A 62 6.79 -0.44 -6.84
N VAL A 63 7.60 0.59 -6.65
CA VAL A 63 7.15 1.90 -6.16
C VAL A 63 7.73 3.00 -7.02
N CYS A 64 6.88 3.89 -7.52
CA CYS A 64 7.33 5.05 -8.26
C CYS A 64 7.83 6.11 -7.27
N THR A 65 9.10 6.50 -7.38
CA THR A 65 9.70 7.53 -6.51
C THR A 65 9.33 8.95 -6.95
N ALA A 66 8.72 9.11 -8.15
CA ALA A 66 8.23 10.39 -8.62
C ALA A 66 6.83 10.75 -8.10
N CYS A 67 5.90 9.78 -8.04
CA CYS A 67 4.51 10.02 -7.62
C CYS A 67 4.05 9.24 -6.38
N GLY A 68 4.84 8.28 -5.89
CA GLY A 68 4.50 7.45 -4.74
C GLY A 68 3.53 6.29 -5.04
N HIS A 69 3.22 6.02 -6.31
CA HIS A 69 2.36 4.90 -6.69
C HIS A 69 3.07 3.56 -6.47
N SER A 70 2.42 2.59 -5.84
CA SER A 70 2.97 1.25 -5.59
C SER A 70 2.11 0.16 -6.25
N TRP A 71 2.74 -0.85 -6.86
CA TRP A 71 2.08 -2.00 -7.48
C TRP A 71 2.91 -3.28 -7.29
N SER A 72 2.30 -4.44 -7.53
CA SER A 72 2.92 -5.77 -7.45
C SER A 72 2.80 -6.49 -8.78
#